data_AF-A0A939CRN5-F1
#
_entry.id   AF-A0A939CRN5-F1
#
_cell.length_a   1.000
_cell.length_b   1.000
_cell.length_c   1.000
_cell.angle_alpha   90.00
_cell.angle_beta   90.00
_cell.angle_gamma   90.00
#
_symmetry.space_group_name_H-M   'P 1'
#
loop_
_entity.id
_entity.type
_entity.pdbx_description
1 polymer ?
#
loop_
_entity_poly.entity_id
_entity_poly.type
_entity_poly.pdbx_seq_one_letter_code
_entity_poly.pdbx_strand_id
1 'polypeptide(L)'
;MKGPDIFQTVSIRRDPEFVALTSPANSTGMFELESLQPDMLLPFEGNGVDSTWEFRMPKAANQFDYRTIADVLITIEYTALNSFDYRQQVIQTLNPNLSADRPFSFRNQFADQWYDLHNPDQTKIPMKVKFQTFREDFPPNVETLKIQQVLLYFVRASQKTFELPITTLRFTEQGNQGTVGGSTTPIDGKISTRSGNAGSWTAMIGKTPVGEWELTLPNTEEIRKRFLDEEIDDILFVITYAGRTPEWPV
;
A
#
# COMPACT_ATOMS: atom_id res chain seq x y z
N MET A 1 -24.99 58.53 56.82
CA MET A 1 -25.23 57.15 57.28
C MET A 1 -26.40 56.58 56.51
N LYS A 2 -26.31 55.28 56.19
CA LYS A 2 -27.24 54.44 55.42
C LYS A 2 -27.31 54.72 53.92
N GLY A 3 -26.44 54.04 53.16
CA GLY A 3 -26.75 53.73 51.76
C GLY A 3 -27.97 52.81 51.72
N PRO A 4 -28.85 52.92 50.71
CA PRO A 4 -30.07 52.13 50.69
C PRO A 4 -29.72 50.65 50.46
N ASP A 5 -29.99 49.86 51.50
CA ASP A 5 -30.19 48.42 51.43
C ASP A 5 -31.31 48.13 50.43
N ILE A 6 -30.96 47.67 49.25
CA ILE A 6 -31.90 46.95 48.38
C ILE A 6 -31.12 45.87 47.65
N PHE A 7 -30.92 44.73 48.33
CA PHE A 7 -30.69 43.48 47.63
C PHE A 7 -31.95 43.17 46.81
N GLN A 8 -31.88 43.33 45.50
CA GLN A 8 -32.96 42.94 44.60
C GLN A 8 -32.84 41.45 44.27
N THR A 9 -33.90 40.69 44.54
CA THR A 9 -34.01 39.31 44.05
C THR A 9 -34.20 39.33 42.54
N VAL A 10 -33.23 38.80 41.80
CA VAL A 10 -33.31 38.62 40.35
C VAL A 10 -33.53 37.14 40.06
N SER A 11 -34.62 36.82 39.37
CA SER A 11 -34.84 35.46 38.86
C SER A 11 -33.88 35.20 37.71
N ILE A 12 -32.86 34.38 37.96
CA ILE A 12 -31.99 33.87 36.91
C ILE A 12 -32.76 32.78 36.18
N ARG A 13 -33.28 33.07 34.98
CA ARG A 13 -33.72 32.00 34.06
C ARG A 13 -32.47 31.28 33.59
N ARG A 14 -32.28 30.03 34.01
CA ARG A 14 -31.45 29.09 33.27
C ARG A 14 -32.35 28.46 32.22
N ASP A 15 -32.04 28.70 30.96
CA ASP A 15 -32.57 27.87 29.88
C ASP A 15 -32.10 26.43 30.12
N PRO A 16 -32.88 25.39 29.74
CA PRO A 16 -32.48 24.01 29.96
C PRO A 16 -31.12 23.75 29.30
N GLU A 17 -30.11 23.45 30.13
CA GLU A 17 -28.79 23.03 29.67
C GLU A 17 -28.85 21.54 29.33
N PHE A 18 -28.70 21.23 28.04
CA PHE A 18 -28.60 19.85 27.57
C PHE A 18 -27.13 19.44 27.52
N VAL A 19 -26.82 18.30 28.14
CA VAL A 19 -25.49 17.67 28.08
C VAL A 19 -25.65 16.33 27.36
N ALA A 20 -25.03 16.21 26.19
CA ALA A 20 -24.92 14.94 25.45
C ALA A 20 -23.58 14.27 25.81
N LEU A 21 -23.63 13.02 26.25
CA LEU A 21 -22.46 12.19 26.57
C LEU A 21 -22.41 11.04 25.56
N THR A 22 -21.33 10.90 24.79
CA THR A 22 -21.15 9.78 23.87
C THR A 22 -20.30 8.69 24.52
N SER A 23 -20.60 7.42 24.21
CA SER A 23 -19.78 6.28 24.60
C SER A 23 -18.66 6.06 23.58
N PRO A 24 -17.44 5.65 23.98
CA PRO A 24 -16.32 5.42 23.06
C PRO A 24 -16.49 4.17 22.17
N ALA A 25 -17.47 3.31 22.43
CA ALA A 25 -17.77 2.17 21.57
C ALA A 25 -18.72 2.58 20.45
N ASN A 26 -18.30 2.43 19.19
CA ASN A 26 -19.04 2.82 17.99
C ASN A 26 -19.39 4.33 17.93
N SER A 27 -18.48 5.21 18.39
CA SER A 27 -18.68 6.64 18.30
C SER A 27 -18.37 7.16 16.89
N THR A 28 -19.32 7.86 16.29
CA THR A 28 -19.19 8.51 14.97
C THR A 28 -18.37 9.81 15.01
N GLY A 29 -18.04 10.27 16.23
CA GLY A 29 -17.44 11.60 16.45
C GLY A 29 -18.43 12.76 16.26
N MET A 30 -19.68 12.48 15.89
CA MET A 30 -20.74 13.47 15.75
C MET A 30 -21.45 13.66 17.10
N PHE A 31 -21.44 14.88 17.63
CA PHE A 31 -22.22 15.22 18.81
C PHE A 31 -23.66 15.51 18.38
N GLU A 32 -24.59 14.59 18.63
CA GLU A 32 -26.01 14.80 18.37
C GLU A 32 -26.61 15.77 19.41
N LEU A 33 -26.81 17.03 19.01
CA LEU A 33 -27.81 17.93 19.61
C LEU A 33 -29.09 17.97 18.75
N GLU A 34 -29.28 16.98 17.88
CA GLU A 34 -30.30 16.97 16.83
C GLU A 34 -31.68 16.60 17.37
N SER A 35 -32.34 17.58 17.99
CA SER A 35 -33.78 17.54 18.25
C SER A 35 -34.55 18.56 17.40
N LEU A 36 -34.01 18.93 16.23
CA LEU A 36 -34.69 19.82 15.29
C LEU A 36 -34.65 19.24 13.88
N GLN A 37 -35.63 18.35 13.65
CA GLN A 37 -36.12 17.89 12.36
C GLN A 37 -35.15 17.04 11.52
N PRO A 38 -35.30 15.70 11.53
CA PRO A 38 -34.59 14.90 10.56
C PRO A 38 -35.31 15.06 9.21
N ASP A 39 -34.64 15.70 8.23
CA ASP A 39 -35.08 15.71 6.82
C ASP A 39 -35.04 14.29 6.19
N MET A 40 -34.62 13.27 6.95
CA MET A 40 -34.42 11.89 6.54
C MET A 40 -35.06 10.91 7.54
N LEU A 41 -35.55 9.77 7.04
CA LEU A 41 -36.13 8.70 7.86
C LEU A 41 -35.05 7.93 8.61
N LEU A 42 -35.23 7.63 9.90
CA LEU A 42 -34.29 6.82 10.70
C LEU A 42 -34.04 5.43 10.08
N PRO A 43 -32.91 4.74 10.38
CA PRO A 43 -32.71 3.36 9.95
C PRO A 43 -33.93 2.49 10.28
N PHE A 44 -34.45 1.80 9.26
CA PHE A 44 -35.62 0.90 9.34
C PHE A 44 -36.99 1.58 9.59
N GLU A 45 -37.06 2.91 9.64
CA GLU A 45 -38.33 3.60 9.72
C GLU A 45 -39.17 3.35 8.45
N GLY A 46 -40.42 2.96 8.63
CA GLY A 46 -41.37 2.63 7.55
C GLY A 46 -41.28 1.20 7.00
N ASN A 47 -40.07 0.67 6.72
CA ASN A 47 -39.91 -0.63 6.06
C ASN A 47 -39.36 -1.75 6.97
N GLY A 48 -38.86 -1.44 8.17
CA GLY A 48 -38.26 -2.44 9.06
C GLY A 48 -36.92 -2.99 8.56
N VAL A 49 -36.37 -3.95 9.31
CA VAL A 49 -35.09 -4.63 8.99
C VAL A 49 -35.26 -5.85 8.07
N ASP A 50 -36.47 -6.41 8.04
CA ASP A 50 -36.82 -7.58 7.23
C ASP A 50 -36.99 -7.18 5.76
N SER A 51 -35.86 -6.90 5.13
CA SER A 51 -35.72 -6.52 3.73
C SER A 51 -34.58 -7.27 3.07
N THR A 52 -34.54 -7.30 1.74
CA THR A 52 -33.40 -7.84 1.00
C THR A 52 -32.28 -6.81 0.94
N TRP A 53 -31.10 -7.20 1.42
CA TRP A 53 -29.90 -6.37 1.40
C TRP A 53 -28.94 -6.86 0.32
N GLU A 54 -28.39 -5.94 -0.47
CA GLU A 54 -27.35 -6.22 -1.44
C GLU A 54 -26.11 -5.38 -1.13
N PHE A 55 -24.99 -6.03 -0.86
CA PHE A 55 -23.71 -5.37 -0.68
C PHE A 55 -22.87 -5.46 -1.96
N ARG A 56 -22.67 -4.33 -2.64
CA ARG A 56 -21.90 -4.26 -3.88
C ARG A 56 -20.50 -3.72 -3.61
N MET A 57 -19.49 -4.54 -3.87
CA MET A 57 -18.09 -4.10 -3.93
C MET A 57 -17.56 -4.28 -5.36
N PRO A 58 -17.64 -3.25 -6.22
CA PRO A 58 -17.08 -3.33 -7.56
C PRO A 58 -15.56 -3.45 -7.51
N LYS A 59 -15.03 -4.51 -8.13
CA LYS A 59 -13.58 -4.73 -8.28
C LYS A 59 -12.86 -3.56 -8.94
N ALA A 60 -13.58 -2.81 -9.78
CA ALA A 60 -13.11 -1.60 -10.45
C ALA A 60 -12.63 -0.49 -9.49
N ALA A 61 -13.12 -0.47 -8.25
CA ALA A 61 -12.72 0.48 -7.21
C ALA A 61 -12.22 -0.20 -5.93
N ASN A 62 -11.96 -1.51 -5.96
CA ASN A 62 -11.64 -2.25 -4.76
C ASN A 62 -10.52 -3.25 -5.01
N GLN A 63 -9.39 -3.03 -4.32
CA GLN A 63 -8.19 -3.86 -4.36
C GLN A 63 -8.17 -4.89 -3.22
N PHE A 64 -9.31 -5.18 -2.59
CA PHE A 64 -9.44 -6.22 -1.60
C PHE A 64 -9.54 -7.60 -2.26
N ASP A 65 -8.92 -8.61 -1.66
CA ASP A 65 -9.08 -10.00 -2.10
C ASP A 65 -10.36 -10.59 -1.52
N TYR A 66 -11.38 -10.80 -2.36
CA TYR A 66 -12.70 -11.21 -1.84
C TYR A 66 -12.69 -12.63 -1.28
N ARG A 67 -11.66 -13.42 -1.58
CA ARG A 67 -11.46 -14.76 -1.01
C ARG A 67 -11.09 -14.71 0.47
N THR A 68 -10.63 -13.56 0.97
CA THR A 68 -10.25 -13.37 2.37
C THR A 68 -11.37 -12.79 3.22
N ILE A 69 -12.57 -12.56 2.66
CA ILE A 69 -13.74 -12.12 3.43
C ILE A 69 -14.28 -13.31 4.21
N ALA A 70 -14.20 -13.26 5.54
CA ALA A 70 -14.75 -14.28 6.43
C ALA A 70 -16.17 -13.92 6.89
N ASP A 71 -16.38 -12.66 7.27
CA ASP A 71 -17.63 -12.14 7.79
C ASP A 71 -17.84 -10.68 7.37
N VAL A 72 -19.09 -10.20 7.51
CA VAL A 72 -19.48 -8.81 7.21
C VAL A 72 -20.28 -8.28 8.39
N LEU A 73 -19.76 -7.25 9.05
CA LEU A 73 -20.47 -6.46 10.05
C LEU A 73 -20.95 -5.16 9.39
N ILE A 74 -22.24 -4.84 9.52
CA ILE A 74 -22.83 -3.63 8.92
C ILE A 74 -23.28 -2.70 10.05
N THR A 75 -22.81 -1.45 9.99
CA THR A 75 -23.30 -0.33 10.82
C THR A 75 -23.84 0.73 9.86
N ILE A 76 -25.06 1.24 10.11
CA ILE A 76 -25.74 2.15 9.18
C ILE A 76 -25.82 3.54 9.80
N GLU A 77 -25.16 4.48 9.15
CA GLU A 77 -25.21 5.91 9.41
C GLU A 77 -25.29 6.60 8.04
N TYR A 78 -26.16 7.60 7.88
CA TYR A 78 -26.30 8.30 6.61
C TYR A 78 -26.60 9.79 6.82
N THR A 79 -26.10 10.59 5.89
CA THR A 79 -26.33 12.05 5.84
C THR A 79 -26.82 12.51 4.46
N ALA A 80 -27.04 11.58 3.53
CA ALA A 80 -27.40 11.87 2.15
C ALA A 80 -28.31 10.80 1.55
N LEU A 81 -29.09 11.18 0.54
CA LEU A 81 -29.93 10.28 -0.25
C LEU A 81 -29.14 9.63 -1.38
N ASN A 82 -29.54 8.42 -1.76
CA ASN A 82 -28.98 7.73 -2.93
C ASN A 82 -29.36 8.43 -4.24
N SER A 83 -28.41 8.54 -5.18
CA SER A 83 -28.65 9.08 -6.53
C SER A 83 -27.90 8.27 -7.58
N PHE A 84 -28.64 7.70 -8.54
CA PHE A 84 -28.07 6.91 -9.63
C PHE A 84 -27.24 7.78 -10.58
N ASP A 85 -27.75 8.96 -10.96
CA ASP A 85 -27.06 9.86 -11.88
C ASP A 85 -25.74 10.35 -11.30
N TYR A 86 -25.74 10.68 -10.00
CA TYR A 86 -24.52 11.08 -9.31
C TYR A 86 -23.50 9.94 -9.25
N ARG A 87 -23.94 8.70 -8.97
CA ARG A 87 -23.08 7.51 -9.02
C ARG A 87 -22.41 7.37 -10.40
N GLN A 88 -23.15 7.53 -11.49
CA GLN A 88 -22.59 7.43 -12.84
C GLN A 88 -21.59 8.55 -13.13
N GLN A 89 -21.87 9.79 -12.72
CA GLN A 89 -20.94 10.90 -12.86
C GLN A 89 -19.63 10.63 -12.12
N VAL A 90 -19.69 10.15 -10.87
CA VAL A 90 -18.49 9.81 -10.09
C VAL A 90 -17.71 8.69 -10.79
N ILE A 91 -18.37 7.60 -11.21
CA ILE A 91 -17.70 6.49 -11.90
C ILE A 91 -16.93 6.98 -13.15
N GLN A 92 -17.51 7.90 -13.93
CA GLN A 92 -16.85 8.46 -15.12
C GLN A 92 -15.61 9.30 -14.80
N THR A 93 -15.49 9.82 -13.58
CA THR A 93 -14.31 10.59 -13.14
C THR A 93 -13.19 9.72 -12.56
N LEU A 94 -13.48 8.45 -12.23
CA LEU A 94 -12.48 7.56 -11.63
C LEU A 94 -11.48 7.07 -12.67
N ASN A 95 -10.19 7.21 -12.37
CA ASN A 95 -9.13 6.72 -13.23
C ASN A 95 -8.95 5.21 -13.01
N PRO A 96 -9.19 4.36 -14.03
CA PRO A 96 -9.01 2.91 -13.89
C PRO A 96 -7.53 2.51 -13.91
N ASN A 97 -6.61 3.41 -14.30
CA ASN A 97 -5.19 3.11 -14.33
C ASN A 97 -4.56 3.35 -12.96
N LEU A 98 -3.75 2.39 -12.52
CA LEU A 98 -2.98 2.43 -11.29
C LEU A 98 -1.49 2.46 -11.60
N SER A 99 -0.73 3.21 -10.81
CA SER A 99 0.73 3.09 -10.70
C SER A 99 1.11 3.15 -9.23
N ALA A 100 1.92 2.20 -8.78
CA ALA A 100 2.35 2.11 -7.38
C ALA A 100 3.70 1.38 -7.26
N ASP A 101 4.35 1.58 -6.11
CA ASP A 101 5.62 0.94 -5.77
C ASP A 101 5.36 -0.30 -4.89
N ARG A 102 5.97 -1.44 -5.26
CA ARG A 102 6.04 -2.64 -4.42
C ARG A 102 7.49 -2.87 -3.98
N PRO A 103 7.84 -2.53 -2.72
CA PRO A 103 9.15 -2.83 -2.17
C PRO A 103 9.22 -4.28 -1.67
N PHE A 104 10.38 -4.89 -1.86
CA PHE A 104 10.78 -6.17 -1.33
C PHE A 104 12.08 -6.02 -0.51
N SER A 105 12.01 -6.35 0.77
CA SER A 105 13.18 -6.36 1.67
C SER A 105 13.86 -7.72 1.60
N PHE A 106 15.15 -7.77 1.26
CA PHE A 106 15.87 -9.04 1.28
C PHE A 106 15.96 -9.59 2.69
N ARG A 107 16.24 -8.73 3.68
CA ARG A 107 16.33 -9.15 5.08
C ARG A 107 15.04 -9.82 5.58
N ASN A 108 13.88 -9.29 5.20
CA ASN A 108 12.59 -9.75 5.76
C ASN A 108 11.83 -10.73 4.85
N GLN A 109 11.85 -10.53 3.53
CA GLN A 109 11.06 -11.32 2.58
C GLN A 109 11.87 -12.38 1.84
N PHE A 110 13.19 -12.20 1.73
CA PHE A 110 14.10 -13.14 1.05
C PHE A 110 15.22 -13.59 2.01
N ALA A 111 14.82 -14.05 3.20
CA ALA A 111 15.74 -14.35 4.30
C ALA A 111 16.80 -15.41 3.94
N ASP A 112 16.44 -16.41 3.13
CA ASP A 112 17.38 -17.43 2.66
C ASP A 112 18.43 -16.81 1.73
N GLN A 113 18.01 -15.95 0.79
CA GLN A 113 18.91 -15.23 -0.10
C GLN A 113 19.80 -14.25 0.69
N TRP A 114 19.23 -13.60 1.71
CA TRP A 114 20.01 -12.76 2.62
C TRP A 114 21.08 -13.58 3.34
N TYR A 115 20.74 -14.75 3.87
CA TYR A 115 21.68 -15.66 4.52
C TYR A 115 22.79 -16.12 3.56
N ASP A 116 22.44 -16.52 2.34
CA ASP A 116 23.40 -16.97 1.30
C ASP A 116 24.43 -15.88 0.97
N LEU A 117 24.02 -14.60 0.94
CA LEU A 117 24.92 -13.48 0.71
C LEU A 117 25.89 -13.22 1.89
N HIS A 118 25.50 -13.56 3.13
CA HIS A 118 26.35 -13.45 4.32
C HIS A 118 27.25 -14.68 4.51
N ASN A 119 26.88 -15.81 3.90
CA ASN A 119 27.59 -17.08 4.03
C ASN A 119 28.04 -17.62 2.67
N PRO A 120 28.77 -16.84 1.85
CA PRO A 120 29.05 -17.19 0.46
C PRO A 120 29.81 -18.51 0.31
N ASP A 121 30.63 -18.90 1.30
CA ASP A 121 31.40 -20.15 1.30
C ASP A 121 30.53 -21.40 1.53
N GLN A 122 29.30 -21.24 2.00
CA GLN A 122 28.33 -22.34 2.15
C GLN A 122 27.50 -22.56 0.88
N THR A 123 27.67 -21.70 -0.14
CA THR A 123 26.89 -21.75 -1.38
C THR A 123 27.69 -22.35 -2.54
N LYS A 124 27.01 -22.99 -3.50
CA LYS A 124 27.65 -23.55 -4.71
C LYS A 124 28.16 -22.46 -5.67
N ILE A 125 27.46 -21.33 -5.72
CA ILE A 125 27.81 -20.18 -6.56
C ILE A 125 27.79 -18.95 -5.66
N PRO A 126 28.95 -18.56 -5.11
CA PRO A 126 29.05 -17.43 -4.18
C PRO A 126 28.48 -16.14 -4.74
N MET A 127 27.92 -15.31 -3.86
CA MET A 127 27.43 -13.96 -4.17
C MET A 127 26.34 -13.91 -5.26
N LYS A 128 25.60 -15.00 -5.44
CA LYS A 128 24.54 -15.13 -6.42
C LYS A 128 23.28 -15.67 -5.76
N VAL A 129 22.17 -14.96 -5.92
CA VAL A 129 20.89 -15.33 -5.33
C VAL A 129 19.77 -15.25 -6.35
N LYS A 130 18.81 -16.17 -6.19
CA LYS A 130 17.58 -16.23 -6.99
C LYS A 130 16.38 -16.05 -6.09
N PHE A 131 15.42 -15.26 -6.54
CA PHE A 131 14.16 -15.00 -5.84
C PHE A 131 13.04 -14.81 -6.86
N GLN A 132 11.80 -14.90 -6.41
CA GLN A 132 10.64 -14.87 -7.28
C GLN A 132 9.65 -13.81 -6.81
N THR A 133 8.99 -13.20 -7.79
CA THR A 133 7.83 -12.33 -7.56
C THR A 133 6.60 -13.03 -8.13
N PHE A 134 5.54 -13.10 -7.33
CA PHE A 134 4.30 -13.80 -7.63
C PHE A 134 3.17 -12.81 -7.92
N ARG A 135 2.05 -13.29 -8.47
CA ARG A 135 0.89 -12.42 -8.73
C ARG A 135 0.33 -11.86 -7.42
N GLU A 136 0.40 -12.64 -6.36
CA GLU A 136 -0.10 -12.36 -5.01
C GLU A 136 0.70 -11.24 -4.32
N ASP A 137 1.90 -10.92 -4.81
CA ASP A 137 2.69 -9.80 -4.30
C ASP A 137 2.14 -8.43 -4.72
N PHE A 138 1.21 -8.40 -5.68
CA PHE A 138 0.60 -7.20 -6.25
C PHE A 138 -0.90 -7.16 -5.94
N PRO A 139 -1.53 -5.98 -5.88
CA PRO A 139 -2.94 -5.87 -5.51
C PRO A 139 -3.84 -6.75 -6.39
N PRO A 140 -4.82 -7.45 -5.81
CA PRO A 140 -5.82 -8.17 -6.58
C PRO A 140 -6.67 -7.17 -7.38
N ASN A 141 -7.43 -7.68 -8.36
CA ASN A 141 -8.31 -6.87 -9.21
C ASN A 141 -7.57 -5.77 -10.02
N VAL A 142 -6.26 -5.93 -10.20
CA VAL A 142 -5.47 -5.13 -11.14
C VAL A 142 -5.05 -6.04 -12.28
N GLU A 143 -5.54 -5.73 -13.47
CA GLU A 143 -5.26 -6.43 -14.70
C GLU A 143 -4.09 -5.78 -15.45
N THR A 144 -3.52 -6.52 -16.40
CA THR A 144 -2.47 -6.00 -17.29
C THR A 144 -1.26 -5.42 -16.55
N LEU A 145 -0.86 -6.04 -15.43
CA LEU A 145 0.30 -5.61 -14.65
C LEU A 145 1.55 -5.54 -15.52
N LYS A 146 2.26 -4.40 -15.44
CA LYS A 146 3.49 -4.14 -16.14
C LYS A 146 4.50 -3.46 -15.24
N ILE A 147 5.77 -3.84 -15.35
CA ILE A 147 6.88 -3.14 -14.74
C ILE A 147 6.99 -1.76 -15.42
N GLN A 148 6.88 -0.68 -14.63
CA GLN A 148 7.19 0.67 -15.07
C GLN A 148 8.62 1.07 -14.72
N GLN A 149 9.11 0.69 -13.54
CA GLN A 149 10.46 0.98 -13.08
C GLN A 149 10.98 -0.13 -12.17
N VAL A 150 12.30 -0.28 -12.13
CA VAL A 150 13.00 -1.16 -11.21
C VAL A 150 14.04 -0.34 -10.45
N LEU A 151 14.10 -0.54 -9.12
CA LEU A 151 15.10 0.03 -8.24
C LEU A 151 15.71 -1.09 -7.39
N LEU A 152 17.03 -1.10 -7.29
CA LEU A 152 17.76 -1.81 -6.25
C LEU A 152 18.45 -0.78 -5.37
N TYR A 153 18.24 -0.86 -4.06
CA TYR A 153 18.86 0.05 -3.10
C TYR A 153 19.54 -0.74 -1.99
N PHE A 154 20.84 -0.52 -1.83
CA PHE A 154 21.63 -1.06 -0.74
C PHE A 154 21.54 -0.09 0.45
N VAL A 155 20.80 -0.49 1.47
CA VAL A 155 20.73 0.23 2.74
C VAL A 155 22.01 -0.10 3.50
N ARG A 156 22.81 0.94 3.80
CA ARG A 156 24.11 0.81 4.46
C ARG A 156 23.95 1.09 5.94
N ALA A 157 24.75 0.42 6.76
CA ALA A 157 24.83 0.70 8.19
C ALA A 157 25.20 2.17 8.44
N SER A 158 24.80 2.70 9.60
CA SER A 158 24.99 4.10 9.95
C SER A 158 26.44 4.56 9.75
N GLN A 159 26.62 5.74 9.16
CA GLN A 159 27.91 6.37 8.85
C GLN A 159 28.81 5.60 7.86
N LYS A 160 28.31 4.55 7.21
CA LYS A 160 29.05 3.86 6.14
C LYS A 160 28.70 4.46 4.78
N THR A 161 29.73 4.88 4.05
CA THR A 161 29.63 5.36 2.66
C THR A 161 30.53 4.54 1.77
N PHE A 162 29.91 3.74 0.92
CA PHE A 162 30.56 2.93 -0.10
C PHE A 162 29.54 2.59 -1.18
N GLU A 163 30.03 2.12 -2.33
CA GLU A 163 29.21 1.62 -3.43
C GLU A 163 29.31 0.10 -3.52
N LEU A 164 28.17 -0.55 -3.77
CA LEU A 164 28.07 -1.99 -4.06
C LEU A 164 27.76 -2.20 -5.54
N PRO A 165 28.78 -2.33 -6.42
CA PRO A 165 28.52 -2.72 -7.79
C PRO A 165 27.84 -4.08 -7.83
N ILE A 166 27.00 -4.28 -8.84
CA ILE A 166 26.45 -5.60 -9.14
C ILE A 166 27.11 -6.15 -10.39
N THR A 167 27.33 -7.45 -10.43
CA THR A 167 27.74 -8.13 -11.65
C THR A 167 26.58 -8.13 -12.62
N THR A 168 25.38 -8.57 -12.19
CA THR A 168 24.17 -8.56 -13.01
C THR A 168 22.91 -8.61 -12.15
N LEU A 169 21.85 -7.95 -12.62
CA LEU A 169 20.47 -8.29 -12.28
C LEU A 169 19.79 -8.84 -13.54
N ARG A 170 19.20 -10.03 -13.46
CA ARG A 170 18.45 -10.66 -14.54
C ARG A 170 17.01 -10.93 -14.13
N PHE A 171 16.11 -10.86 -15.11
CA PHE A 171 14.70 -11.17 -14.96
C PHE A 171 14.26 -12.15 -16.05
N THR A 172 13.55 -13.20 -15.63
CA THR A 172 12.88 -14.18 -16.48
C THR A 172 11.38 -14.10 -16.21
N GLU A 173 10.65 -13.54 -17.16
CA GLU A 173 9.19 -13.39 -17.11
C GLU A 173 8.50 -14.77 -17.06
N GLN A 174 7.49 -14.92 -16.20
CA GLN A 174 6.76 -16.18 -16.07
C GLN A 174 6.18 -16.64 -17.42
N GLY A 175 6.42 -17.90 -17.79
CA GLY A 175 5.97 -18.46 -19.07
C GLY A 175 6.84 -18.09 -20.27
N ASN A 176 7.92 -17.33 -20.07
CA ASN A 176 8.89 -17.00 -21.11
C ASN A 176 10.25 -17.69 -20.84
N GLN A 177 10.99 -18.05 -21.89
CA GLN A 177 12.33 -18.61 -21.76
C GLN A 177 13.44 -17.56 -21.86
N GLY A 178 13.12 -16.35 -22.37
CA GLY A 178 14.09 -15.27 -22.50
C GLY A 178 14.40 -14.59 -21.16
N THR A 179 15.67 -14.24 -20.95
CA THR A 179 16.11 -13.43 -19.80
C THR A 179 16.50 -12.04 -20.27
N VAL A 180 16.18 -11.03 -19.46
CA VAL A 180 16.56 -9.62 -19.70
C VAL A 180 17.30 -9.07 -18.49
N GLY A 181 18.06 -7.98 -18.68
CA GLY A 181 18.84 -7.34 -17.64
C GLY A 181 20.33 -7.36 -17.92
N GLY A 182 21.12 -6.93 -16.95
CA GLY A 182 22.56 -6.82 -17.12
C GLY A 182 23.27 -6.16 -15.94
N SER A 183 24.54 -5.85 -16.17
CA SER A 183 25.41 -5.15 -15.22
C SER A 183 25.07 -3.67 -15.15
N THR A 184 25.38 -3.06 -14.01
CA THR A 184 25.18 -1.63 -13.75
C THR A 184 25.96 -1.26 -12.49
N THR A 185 26.23 0.03 -12.33
CA THR A 185 26.94 0.58 -11.18
C THR A 185 25.98 1.45 -10.37
N PRO A 186 25.89 1.26 -9.04
CA PRO A 186 25.08 2.11 -8.19
C PRO A 186 25.62 3.55 -8.16
N ILE A 187 24.71 4.47 -7.87
CA ILE A 187 25.01 5.85 -7.49
C ILE A 187 24.30 6.07 -6.15
N ASP A 188 25.07 6.39 -5.12
CA ASP A 188 24.59 6.51 -3.74
C ASP A 188 23.86 5.24 -3.25
N GLY A 189 24.43 4.07 -3.56
CA GLY A 189 23.85 2.77 -3.23
C GLY A 189 22.57 2.42 -3.99
N LYS A 190 22.13 3.26 -4.94
CA LYS A 190 20.89 3.07 -5.71
C LYS A 190 21.20 2.74 -7.16
N ILE A 191 20.48 1.78 -7.72
CA ILE A 191 20.46 1.47 -9.14
C ILE A 191 19.02 1.55 -9.59
N SER A 192 18.70 2.50 -10.48
CA SER A 192 17.31 2.77 -10.84
C SER A 192 17.14 3.03 -12.33
N THR A 193 16.11 2.42 -12.92
CA THR A 193 15.68 2.79 -14.28
C THR A 193 15.14 4.22 -14.33
N ARG A 194 14.62 4.75 -13.20
CA ARG A 194 14.08 6.10 -13.09
C ARG A 194 15.19 7.16 -13.05
N SER A 195 16.33 6.83 -12.44
CA SER A 195 17.49 7.73 -12.32
C SER A 195 18.47 7.60 -13.49
N GLY A 196 18.19 6.69 -14.44
CA GLY A 196 18.98 6.51 -15.66
C GLY A 196 20.26 5.69 -15.50
N ASN A 197 20.68 5.35 -14.28
CA ASN A 197 21.88 4.55 -14.03
C ASN A 197 21.69 3.03 -14.21
N ALA A 198 20.47 2.60 -14.59
CA ALA A 198 20.14 1.19 -14.87
C ALA A 198 19.76 0.95 -16.35
N GLY A 199 20.54 1.50 -17.30
CA GLY A 199 20.24 1.38 -18.74
C GLY A 199 20.07 -0.07 -19.25
N SER A 200 20.81 -1.01 -18.65
CA SER A 200 20.72 -2.45 -18.97
C SER A 200 19.42 -3.13 -18.50
N TRP A 201 18.61 -2.45 -17.69
CA TRP A 201 17.33 -2.96 -17.17
C TRP A 201 16.12 -2.46 -17.96
N THR A 202 16.32 -1.59 -18.95
CA THR A 202 15.23 -1.03 -19.77
C THR A 202 14.38 -2.11 -20.46
N ALA A 203 14.99 -3.24 -20.83
CA ALA A 203 14.28 -4.39 -21.40
C ALA A 203 13.33 -5.12 -20.43
N MET A 204 13.39 -4.80 -19.12
CA MET A 204 12.41 -5.27 -18.12
C MET A 204 11.12 -4.45 -18.16
N ILE A 205 11.18 -3.19 -18.61
CA ILE A 205 10.04 -2.28 -18.60
C ILE A 205 8.97 -2.77 -19.59
N GLY A 206 7.72 -2.78 -19.15
CA GLY A 206 6.57 -3.24 -19.92
C GLY A 206 6.27 -4.74 -19.81
N LYS A 207 7.16 -5.53 -19.20
CA LYS A 207 6.92 -6.96 -18.89
C LYS A 207 6.00 -7.14 -17.69
N THR A 208 5.36 -8.29 -17.55
CA THR A 208 4.66 -8.61 -16.30
C THR A 208 5.67 -8.68 -15.14
N PRO A 209 5.36 -8.16 -13.94
CA PRO A 209 6.27 -8.19 -12.81
C PRO A 209 6.32 -9.57 -12.11
N VAL A 210 5.75 -10.61 -12.72
CA VAL A 210 5.71 -11.98 -12.19
C VAL A 210 6.78 -12.83 -12.89
N GLY A 211 7.68 -13.45 -12.12
CA GLY A 211 8.77 -14.24 -12.68
C GLY A 211 9.93 -14.49 -11.71
N GLU A 212 11.04 -14.98 -12.27
CA GLU A 212 12.27 -15.25 -11.54
C GLU A 212 13.28 -14.12 -11.73
N TRP A 213 13.88 -13.70 -10.63
CA TRP A 213 14.96 -12.72 -10.57
C TRP A 213 16.26 -13.39 -10.12
N GLU A 214 17.37 -12.93 -10.68
CA GLU A 214 18.71 -13.39 -10.33
C GLU A 214 19.61 -12.18 -10.11
N LEU A 215 20.06 -11.98 -8.86
CA LEU A 215 21.02 -10.95 -8.47
C LEU A 215 22.38 -11.62 -8.28
N THR A 216 23.40 -11.08 -8.96
CA THR A 216 24.79 -11.50 -8.80
C THR A 216 25.64 -10.30 -8.42
N LEU A 217 26.35 -10.40 -7.30
CA LEU A 217 27.33 -9.42 -6.84
C LEU A 217 28.75 -9.89 -7.17
N PRO A 218 29.75 -8.99 -7.24
CA PRO A 218 31.13 -9.37 -7.44
C PRO A 218 31.64 -10.22 -6.28
N ASN A 219 32.21 -11.39 -6.59
CA ASN A 219 32.80 -12.29 -5.61
C ASN A 219 34.24 -11.87 -5.24
N THR A 220 34.37 -10.68 -4.65
CA THR A 220 35.65 -10.12 -4.18
C THR A 220 35.76 -10.19 -2.67
N GLU A 221 36.98 -10.19 -2.14
CA GLU A 221 37.23 -10.18 -0.68
C GLU A 221 36.58 -8.96 -0.02
N GLU A 222 36.65 -7.78 -0.66
CA GLU A 222 36.02 -6.57 -0.15
C GLU A 222 34.51 -6.75 0.02
N ILE A 223 33.80 -7.18 -1.04
CA ILE A 223 32.34 -7.32 -0.99
C ILE A 223 31.92 -8.37 0.06
N ARG A 224 32.61 -9.51 0.10
CA ARG A 224 32.36 -10.54 1.12
C ARG A 224 32.51 -9.97 2.54
N LYS A 225 33.57 -9.20 2.77
CA LYS A 225 33.82 -8.56 4.07
C LYS A 225 32.71 -7.56 4.43
N ARG A 226 32.16 -6.81 3.48
CA ARG A 226 31.01 -5.90 3.76
C ARG A 226 29.80 -6.64 4.34
N PHE A 227 29.50 -7.83 3.82
CA PHE A 227 28.41 -8.66 4.35
C PHE A 227 28.77 -9.28 5.70
N LEU A 228 29.99 -9.80 5.86
CA LEU A 228 30.46 -10.40 7.12
C LEU A 228 30.51 -9.38 8.28
N ASP A 229 30.94 -8.15 7.99
CA ASP A 229 31.07 -7.06 8.97
C ASP A 229 29.72 -6.34 9.21
N GLU A 230 28.61 -6.86 8.67
CA GLU A 230 27.25 -6.29 8.77
C GLU A 230 27.17 -4.81 8.36
N GLU A 231 27.93 -4.41 7.33
CA GLU A 231 27.93 -3.02 6.85
C GLU A 231 26.73 -2.68 5.94
N ILE A 232 25.90 -3.69 5.64
CA ILE A 232 24.69 -3.60 4.81
C ILE A 232 23.50 -3.97 5.69
N ASP A 233 22.61 -3.01 5.91
CA ASP A 233 21.42 -3.19 6.71
C ASP A 233 20.29 -3.86 5.93
N ASP A 234 20.15 -3.63 4.62
CA ASP A 234 19.16 -4.32 3.80
C ASP A 234 19.48 -4.13 2.31
N ILE A 235 18.88 -4.98 1.48
CA ILE A 235 18.75 -4.75 0.05
C ILE A 235 17.26 -4.58 -0.24
N LEU A 236 16.86 -3.35 -0.61
CA LEU A 236 15.51 -3.06 -1.05
C LEU A 236 15.43 -3.21 -2.56
N PHE A 237 14.65 -4.18 -3.01
CA PHE A 237 14.27 -4.33 -4.41
C PHE A 237 12.87 -3.78 -4.61
N VAL A 238 12.71 -2.74 -5.42
CA VAL A 238 11.41 -2.07 -5.61
C VAL A 238 11.01 -2.16 -7.06
N ILE A 239 9.79 -2.66 -7.29
CA ILE A 239 9.14 -2.65 -8.59
C ILE A 239 8.07 -1.56 -8.56
N THR A 240 8.24 -0.51 -9.36
CA THR A 240 7.10 0.34 -9.73
C THR A 240 6.32 -0.40 -10.79
N TYR A 241 5.07 -0.72 -10.52
CA TYR A 241 4.18 -1.39 -11.46
C TYR A 241 3.05 -0.45 -11.88
N ALA A 242 2.50 -0.71 -13.06
CA ALA A 242 1.22 -0.17 -13.45
C ALA A 242 0.28 -1.27 -13.90
N GLY A 243 -1.01 -0.98 -13.86
CA GLY A 243 -2.04 -1.84 -14.38
C GLY A 243 -3.34 -1.06 -14.50
N ARG A 244 -4.42 -1.80 -14.77
CA ARG A 244 -5.76 -1.25 -14.90
C ARG A 244 -6.73 -2.06 -14.07
N THR A 245 -7.61 -1.42 -13.33
CA THR A 245 -8.73 -2.10 -12.67
C THR A 245 -9.73 -2.58 -13.73
N PRO A 246 -10.52 -3.64 -13.45
CA PRO A 246 -11.53 -4.11 -14.39
C PRO A 246 -12.58 -3.01 -14.63
N GLU A 247 -13.35 -3.18 -15.71
CA GLU A 247 -14.47 -2.30 -16.01
C GLU A 247 -15.53 -2.34 -14.90
N TRP A 248 -16.22 -1.22 -14.70
CA TRP A 248 -17.32 -1.15 -13.76
C TRP A 248 -18.47 -2.05 -14.21
N PRO A 249 -19.08 -2.84 -13.30
CA PRO A 249 -20.25 -3.62 -13.65
C PRO A 249 -21.40 -2.67 -14.02
N VAL A 250 -22.03 -2.97 -15.17
CA VAL A 250 -23.21 -2.28 -15.70
C VAL A 250 -24.44 -2.61 -14.84
#